data_AF-A0A7V3H4X8-F1
#
_entry.id   AF-A0A7V3H4X8-F1
#
_cell.length_a   1.000
_cell.length_b   1.000
_cell.length_c   1.000
_cell.angle_alpha   90.00
_cell.angle_beta   90.00
_cell.angle_gamma   90.00
#
_symmetry.space_group_name_H-M   'P 1'
#
loop_
_entity.id
_entity.type
_entity.pdbx_description
1 polymer ?
#
loop_
_entity_poly.entity_id
_entity_poly.type
_entity_poly.pdbx_seq_one_letter_code
_entity_poly.pdbx_strand_id
1 'polypeptide(L)'
;MKALARRRGEEVRAGVSLVAPQRDEVVLDLERRPVPHQASRGEARLLALALRGLELELTRAAAGEPPLLLLDDVLSELDGVRVGRVLDLIRGGDQVVFTALETAALGELGVGATVYRVGDGRVGPGEGR
;
A
#
# COMPACT_ATOMS: atom_id res chain seq x y z
N MET A 1 24.12 17.35 14.25
CA MET A 1 25.45 18.02 14.19
C MET A 1 26.61 17.18 14.71
N LYS A 2 26.56 16.57 15.91
CA LYS A 2 27.68 15.77 16.46
C LYS A 2 28.10 14.57 15.60
N ALA A 3 27.15 13.86 14.97
CA ALA A 3 27.42 12.72 14.10
C ALA A 3 28.10 13.11 12.78
N LEU A 4 27.65 14.20 12.15
CA LEU A 4 28.26 14.78 10.94
C LEU A 4 29.73 15.18 11.20
N ALA A 5 29.98 15.89 12.30
CA ALA A 5 31.31 16.35 12.67
C ALA A 5 32.30 15.19 12.89
N ARG A 6 31.83 14.04 13.42
CA ARG A 6 32.65 12.85 13.64
C ARG A 6 33.06 12.12 12.36
N ARG A 7 32.25 12.19 11.29
CA ARG A 7 32.50 11.46 10.03
C ARG A 7 33.00 12.33 8.88
N ARG A 8 33.21 13.64 9.09
CA ARG A 8 33.65 14.59 8.04
C ARG A 8 34.85 14.09 7.21
N GLY A 9 35.87 13.51 7.83
CA GLY A 9 37.03 12.98 7.11
C GLY A 9 36.70 11.78 6.21
N GLU A 10 35.77 10.92 6.64
CA GLU A 10 35.25 9.81 5.84
C GLU A 10 34.35 10.30 4.71
N GLU A 11 33.47 11.27 4.99
CA GLU A 11 32.57 11.88 3.99
C GLU A 11 33.34 12.57 2.87
N VAL A 12 34.40 13.32 3.20
CA VAL A 12 35.27 13.96 2.21
C VAL A 12 35.97 12.92 1.33
N ARG A 13 36.45 11.81 1.91
CA ARG A 13 37.08 10.72 1.13
C ARG A 13 36.08 9.98 0.25
N ALA A 14 34.86 9.77 0.74
CA ALA A 14 33.81 9.06 0.01
C ALA A 14 33.10 9.93 -1.04
N GLY A 15 33.24 11.26 -0.97
CA GLY A 15 32.56 12.20 -1.86
C GLY A 15 31.04 12.28 -1.67
N VAL A 16 30.52 11.71 -0.58
CA VAL A 16 29.09 11.61 -0.29
C VAL A 16 28.81 11.83 1.19
N SER A 17 27.61 12.32 1.54
CA SER A 17 27.15 12.34 2.92
C SER A 17 26.92 10.92 3.43
N LEU A 18 27.53 10.62 4.57
CA LEU A 18 27.43 9.33 5.28
C LEU A 18 26.43 9.39 6.43
N VAL A 19 26.04 10.60 6.87
CA VAL A 19 25.02 10.82 7.89
C VAL A 19 23.98 11.80 7.33
N ALA A 20 22.80 11.30 7.00
CA ALA A 20 21.68 12.12 6.52
C ALA A 20 20.36 11.30 6.57
N PRO A 21 19.18 11.94 6.59
CA PRO A 21 17.90 11.22 6.65
C PRO A 21 17.72 10.17 5.54
N GLN A 22 18.24 10.41 4.34
CA GLN A 22 18.20 9.41 3.25
C GLN A 22 19.07 8.17 3.48
N ARG A 23 19.88 8.13 4.55
CA ARG A 23 20.67 6.98 5.00
C ARG A 23 19.99 6.22 6.13
N ASP A 24 18.89 6.72 6.67
CA ASP A 24 18.14 6.04 7.71
C ASP A 24 17.41 4.83 7.11
N GLU A 25 17.33 3.75 7.88
CA GLU A 25 16.66 2.51 7.48
C GLU A 25 15.42 2.31 8.34
N VAL A 26 14.28 2.10 7.68
CA VAL A 26 13.03 1.74 8.36
C VAL A 26 12.96 0.22 8.47
N VAL A 27 13.13 -0.29 9.69
CA VAL A 27 13.03 -1.72 9.99
C VAL A 27 11.63 -2.01 10.53
N LEU A 28 10.99 -3.03 9.95
CA LEU A 28 9.69 -3.53 10.38
C LEU A 28 9.88 -4.90 11.04
N ASP A 29 9.34 -5.05 12.24
CA ASP A 29 9.37 -6.30 13.01
C ASP A 29 7.97 -6.92 13.10
N LEU A 30 7.89 -8.22 12.84
CA LEU A 30 6.69 -9.03 13.10
C LEU A 30 7.04 -10.02 14.20
N GLU A 31 6.40 -9.92 15.37
CA GLU A 31 6.74 -10.78 16.53
C GLU A 31 8.24 -10.74 16.91
N ARG A 32 8.87 -9.55 16.79
CA ARG A 32 10.31 -9.31 16.98
C ARG A 32 11.23 -10.01 15.96
N ARG A 33 10.68 -10.40 14.80
CA ARG A 33 11.43 -10.94 13.66
C ARG A 33 11.51 -9.88 12.56
N PRO A 34 12.70 -9.53 12.06
CA PRO A 34 12.84 -8.59 10.95
C PRO A 34 12.13 -9.12 9.70
N VAL A 35 11.15 -8.38 9.21
CA VAL A 35 10.27 -8.78 8.09
C VAL A 35 11.03 -9.08 6.80
N PRO A 36 12.01 -8.26 6.34
CA PRO A 36 12.67 -8.47 5.04
C PRO A 36 13.37 -9.83 4.89
N HIS A 37 13.68 -10.49 6.00
CA HIS A 37 14.47 -11.72 6.02
C HIS A 37 13.72 -12.93 6.55
N GLN A 38 12.59 -12.73 7.24
CA GLN A 38 11.94 -13.79 8.03
C GLN A 38 10.43 -13.91 7.85
N ALA A 39 9.78 -12.96 7.17
CA ALA A 39 8.35 -13.06 6.90
C ALA A 39 8.07 -13.97 5.70
N SER A 40 7.06 -14.82 5.82
CA SER A 40 6.47 -15.50 4.67
C SER A 40 5.88 -14.47 3.69
N ARG A 41 5.69 -14.88 2.43
CA ARG A 41 5.06 -14.02 1.41
C ARG A 41 3.67 -13.52 1.84
N GLY A 42 2.92 -14.35 2.57
CA GLY A 42 1.60 -13.98 3.11
C GLY A 42 1.69 -12.93 4.22
N GLU A 43 2.61 -13.10 5.17
CA GLU A 43 2.86 -12.13 6.26
C GLU A 43 3.34 -10.78 5.70
N ALA A 44 4.29 -10.79 4.76
CA ALA A 44 4.80 -9.57 4.14
C ALA A 44 3.69 -8.78 3.42
N ARG A 45 2.79 -9.47 2.71
CA ARG A 45 1.63 -8.84 2.06
C ARG A 45 0.61 -8.29 3.05
N LEU A 46 0.28 -9.06 4.09
CA LEU A 46 -0.63 -8.60 5.14
C LEU A 46 -0.09 -7.36 5.85
N LEU A 47 1.22 -7.32 6.12
CA LEU A 47 1.87 -6.15 6.68
C LEU A 47 1.81 -4.96 5.72
N ALA A 48 2.10 -5.16 4.44
CA ALA A 48 1.99 -4.12 3.43
C ALA A 48 0.57 -3.54 3.38
N LEU A 49 -0.46 -4.41 3.42
CA LEU A 49 -1.85 -3.97 3.48
C LEU A 49 -2.17 -3.16 4.75
N ALA A 50 -1.68 -3.60 5.91
CA ALA A 50 -1.86 -2.88 7.16
C ALA A 50 -1.19 -1.49 7.12
N LEU A 51 0.00 -1.38 6.52
CA LEU A 51 0.68 -0.10 6.33
C LEU A 51 -0.11 0.83 5.40
N ARG A 52 -0.74 0.32 4.34
CA ARG A 52 -1.63 1.11 3.49
C ARG A 52 -2.87 1.59 4.23
N GLY A 53 -3.43 0.76 5.11
CA GLY A 53 -4.51 1.17 6.01
C GLY A 53 -4.09 2.31 6.93
N LEU A 54 -2.89 2.22 7.54
CA LEU A 54 -2.36 3.30 8.37
C LEU A 54 -2.12 4.59 7.59
N GLU A 55 -1.54 4.48 6.38
CA GLU A 55 -1.33 5.62 5.47
C GLU A 55 -2.65 6.30 5.12
N LEU A 56 -3.69 5.52 4.84
CA LEU A 56 -5.04 6.02 4.57
C LEU A 56 -5.57 6.83 5.76
N GLU A 57 -5.55 6.28 6.97
CA GLU A 57 -5.98 7.00 8.18
C GLU A 57 -5.19 8.30 8.44
N LEU A 58 -3.86 8.25 8.27
CA LEU A 58 -3.00 9.44 8.43
C LEU A 58 -3.31 10.50 7.37
N THR A 59 -3.57 10.09 6.14
CA THR A 59 -3.93 10.98 5.05
C THR A 59 -5.27 11.64 5.31
N ARG A 60 -6.28 10.87 5.74
CA ARG A 60 -7.58 11.40 6.15
C ARG A 60 -7.43 12.45 7.25
N ALA A 61 -6.67 12.13 8.29
CA ALA A 61 -6.46 13.04 9.42
C ALA A 61 -5.73 14.33 9.02
N ALA A 62 -4.78 14.26 8.07
CA ALA A 62 -4.02 15.41 7.59
C ALA A 62 -4.82 16.29 6.62
N ALA A 63 -5.61 15.69 5.72
CA ALA A 63 -6.39 16.39 4.70
C ALA A 63 -7.74 16.91 5.22
N GLY A 64 -8.31 16.25 6.25
CA GLY A 64 -9.66 16.55 6.76
C GLY A 64 -10.79 15.96 5.91
N GLU A 65 -10.47 15.17 4.89
CA GLU A 65 -11.41 14.50 4.00
C GLU A 65 -10.88 13.12 3.56
N PRO A 66 -11.77 12.17 3.17
CA PRO A 66 -11.36 10.87 2.66
C PRO A 66 -10.64 10.96 1.31
N PRO A 67 -9.46 10.33 1.12
CA PRO A 67 -8.77 10.34 -0.15
C PRO A 67 -9.41 9.38 -1.17
N LEU A 68 -9.12 9.59 -2.45
CA LEU A 68 -9.39 8.61 -3.50
C LEU A 68 -8.39 7.46 -3.40
N LEU A 69 -8.88 6.23 -3.14
CA LEU A 69 -8.05 5.05 -3.08
C LEU A 69 -7.95 4.38 -4.46
N LEU A 70 -6.72 4.19 -4.95
CA LEU A 70 -6.43 3.49 -6.20
C LEU A 70 -5.75 2.16 -5.89
N LEU A 71 -6.37 1.05 -6.29
CA LEU A 71 -5.88 -0.29 -6.02
C LEU A 71 -5.63 -1.03 -7.33
N ASP A 72 -4.36 -1.20 -7.69
CA ASP A 72 -3.98 -1.87 -8.94
C ASP A 72 -3.74 -3.37 -8.70
N ASP A 73 -4.58 -4.20 -9.33
CA ASP A 73 -4.55 -5.67 -9.33
C ASP A 73 -4.43 -6.32 -7.94
N VAL A 74 -4.85 -5.61 -6.90
CA VAL A 74 -4.71 -6.11 -5.52
C VAL A 74 -5.55 -7.35 -5.27
N LEU A 75 -6.64 -7.54 -6.02
CA LEU A 75 -7.56 -8.65 -5.82
C LEU A 75 -7.03 -9.98 -6.40
N SER A 76 -6.18 -9.95 -7.42
CA SER A 76 -5.64 -11.18 -8.03
C SER A 76 -4.72 -11.96 -7.10
N GLU A 77 -4.15 -11.29 -6.10
CA GLU A 77 -3.18 -11.86 -5.17
C GLU A 77 -3.75 -12.28 -3.81
N LEU A 78 -5.05 -12.06 -3.58
CA LEU A 78 -5.70 -12.20 -2.29
C LEU A 78 -6.72 -13.33 -2.30
N ASP A 79 -6.70 -14.13 -1.23
CA ASP A 79 -7.80 -15.05 -0.93
C ASP A 79 -9.00 -14.26 -0.36
N GLY A 80 -10.19 -14.86 -0.36
CA GLY A 80 -11.42 -14.19 0.08
C GLY A 80 -11.36 -13.61 1.50
N VAL A 81 -10.57 -14.21 2.41
CA VAL A 81 -10.35 -13.67 3.77
C VAL A 81 -9.57 -12.35 3.72
N ARG A 82 -8.55 -12.27 2.87
CA ARG A 82 -7.77 -11.04 2.68
C ARG A 82 -8.55 -9.98 1.93
N VAL A 83 -9.36 -10.36 0.94
CA VAL A 83 -10.29 -9.44 0.25
C VAL A 83 -11.21 -8.76 1.26
N GLY A 84 -11.80 -9.51 2.19
CA GLY A 84 -12.61 -8.97 3.29
C GLY A 84 -11.88 -7.92 4.15
N ARG A 85 -10.59 -8.14 4.45
CA ARG A 85 -9.79 -7.18 5.21
C ARG A 85 -9.49 -5.89 4.43
N VAL A 86 -9.24 -5.99 3.13
CA VAL A 86 -9.10 -4.80 2.27
C VAL A 86 -10.38 -4.00 2.27
N LEU A 87 -11.54 -4.67 2.18
CA LEU A 87 -12.84 -4.02 2.23
C LEU A 87 -13.13 -3.34 3.56
N ASP A 88 -12.77 -3.97 4.68
CA ASP A 88 -12.97 -3.35 6.00
C ASP A 88 -12.18 -2.05 6.15
N LEU A 89 -11.01 -1.92 5.51
CA LEU A 89 -10.25 -0.67 5.45
C LEU A 89 -10.96 0.42 4.64
N ILE A 90 -11.73 0.02 3.63
CA ILE A 90 -12.39 0.91 2.64
C ILE A 90 -13.77 1.41 3.12
N ARG A 91 -14.42 0.70 4.04
CA ARG A 91 -15.81 0.99 4.48
C ARG A 91 -16.00 2.35 5.20
N GLY A 92 -14.94 3.15 5.37
CA GLY A 92 -14.96 4.47 6.02
C GLY A 92 -15.53 5.64 5.21
N GLY A 93 -16.13 5.40 4.04
CA GLY A 93 -16.70 6.46 3.20
C GLY A 93 -15.75 6.99 2.12
N ASP A 94 -14.70 6.23 1.80
CA ASP A 94 -13.79 6.58 0.70
C ASP A 94 -14.37 6.22 -0.66
N GLN A 95 -14.00 6.99 -1.67
CA GLN A 95 -14.15 6.57 -3.05
C GLN A 95 -12.98 5.64 -3.42
N VAL A 96 -13.28 4.48 -4.02
CA VAL A 96 -12.26 3.49 -4.39
C VAL A 96 -12.38 3.14 -5.87
N VAL A 97 -11.23 3.06 -6.53
CA VAL A 97 -11.07 2.50 -7.88
C VAL A 97 -10.13 1.32 -7.77
N PHE A 98 -10.59 0.16 -8.22
CA PHE A 98 -9.77 -1.05 -8.31
C PHE A 98 -9.66 -1.51 -9.77
N THR A 99 -8.54 -2.15 -10.12
CA THR A 99 -8.39 -2.91 -11.35
C THR A 99 -8.46 -4.40 -11.03
N ALA A 100 -9.08 -5.17 -11.93
CA ALA A 100 -9.19 -6.62 -11.80
C ALA A 100 -9.31 -7.24 -13.20
N LEU A 101 -8.80 -8.46 -13.35
CA LEU A 101 -8.97 -9.25 -14.57
C LEU A 101 -10.40 -9.80 -14.70
N GLU A 102 -11.03 -10.15 -13.59
CA GLU A 102 -12.35 -10.78 -13.55
C GLU A 102 -13.30 -10.02 -12.61
N THR A 103 -14.56 -9.87 -13.04
CA THR A 103 -15.60 -9.22 -12.24
C THR A 103 -16.13 -10.11 -11.10
N ALA A 104 -15.82 -11.41 -11.11
CA ALA A 104 -16.24 -12.35 -10.07
C ALA A 104 -15.74 -11.95 -8.68
N ALA A 105 -14.50 -11.47 -8.58
CA ALA A 105 -13.92 -10.95 -7.35
C ALA A 105 -14.71 -9.75 -6.79
N LEU A 106 -15.45 -9.03 -7.64
CA LEU A 106 -16.29 -7.89 -7.24
C LEU A 106 -17.59 -8.35 -6.57
N GLY A 107 -18.11 -9.51 -6.97
CA GLY A 107 -19.27 -10.12 -6.33
C GLY A 107 -19.01 -10.45 -4.86
N GLU A 108 -17.78 -10.83 -4.52
CA GLU A 108 -17.35 -11.05 -3.12
C GLU A 108 -17.31 -9.76 -2.30
N LEU A 109 -17.17 -8.60 -2.97
CA LEU A 109 -17.09 -7.32 -2.28
C LEU A 109 -18.44 -6.89 -1.69
N GLY A 110 -19.56 -7.42 -2.22
CA GLY A 110 -20.91 -7.11 -1.72
C GLY A 110 -21.28 -5.62 -1.79
N VAL A 111 -20.54 -4.83 -2.56
CA VAL A 111 -20.76 -3.40 -2.77
C VAL A 111 -21.22 -3.17 -4.21
N GLY A 112 -22.21 -2.30 -4.40
CA GLY A 112 -22.59 -1.85 -5.73
C GLY A 112 -21.42 -1.07 -6.34
N ALA A 113 -20.88 -1.57 -7.45
CA ALA A 113 -19.73 -0.96 -8.11
C ALA A 113 -20.10 -0.60 -9.55
N THR A 114 -19.70 0.60 -9.98
CA THR A 114 -19.75 0.95 -11.41
C THR A 114 -18.57 0.27 -12.10
N VAL A 115 -18.85 -0.62 -13.05
CA VAL A 115 -17.82 -1.38 -13.75
C VAL A 115 -17.50 -0.73 -15.09
N TYR A 116 -16.20 -0.57 -15.34
CA TYR A 116 -15.67 -0.11 -16.62
C TYR A 116 -14.79 -1.19 -17.23
N ARG A 117 -14.93 -1.42 -18.54
CA ARG A 117 -14.02 -2.27 -19.31
C ARG A 117 -12.94 -1.40 -19.94
N VAL A 118 -11.69 -1.81 -19.79
CA VAL A 118 -10.53 -1.13 -20.37
C VAL A 118 -9.89 -2.04 -21.42
N GLY A 119 -9.69 -1.51 -22.63
CA GLY A 119 -9.08 -2.24 -23.76
C GLY A 119 -8.70 -1.29 -24.88
N ASP A 120 -7.61 -1.57 -25.59
CA ASP A 120 -7.09 -0.74 -26.70
C ASP A 120 -6.91 0.76 -26.34
N GLY A 121 -6.50 1.04 -25.09
CA GLY A 121 -6.34 2.41 -24.58
C GLY A 121 -7.66 3.16 -24.38
N ARG A 122 -8.81 2.47 -24.41
CA ARG A 122 -10.14 3.05 -24.25
C ARG A 122 -10.84 2.49 -23.02
N VAL A 123 -11.68 3.31 -22.40
CA VAL A 123 -12.55 2.96 -21.28
C VAL A 123 -13.99 2.98 -21.77
N GLY A 124 -14.71 1.89 -21.57
CA GLY A 124 -16.12 1.75 -21.92
C GLY A 124 -16.94 1.20 -20.75
N PRO A 125 -18.27 1.25 -20.82
CA PRO A 125 -19.12 0.62 -19.82
C PRO A 125 -18.86 -0.89 -19.78
N GLY A 126 -18.66 -1.43 -18.58
CA GLY A 126 -18.63 -2.87 -18.33
C GLY A 126 -19.95 -3.33 -17.74
N GLU A 127 -20.25 -4.63 -17.87
CA GLU A 127 -21.39 -5.21 -17.17
C GLU A 127 -21.05 -5.35 -15.68
N GLY A 128 -21.61 -4.45 -14.86
CA GLY A 128 -21.66 -4.57 -13.40
C GLY A 128 -23.11 -4.77 -12.97
N ARG A 129 -23.38 -5.74 -12.10
CA ARG A 129 -24.68 -5.88 -11.45
C ARG A 129 -24.86 -4.82 -10.37
#